data_AF-A0A329RUN9-F1
#
_entry.id   AF-A0A329RUN9-F1
#
_cell.length_a   1.000
_cell.length_b   1.000
_cell.length_c   1.000
_cell.angle_alpha   90.00
_cell.angle_beta   90.00
_cell.angle_gamma   90.00
#
_symmetry.space_group_name_H-M   'P 1'
#
loop_
_entity.id
_entity.type
_entity.pdbx_description
1 polymer ?
#
loop_
_entity_poly.entity_id
_entity_poly.type
_entity_poly.pdbx_seq_one_letter_code
_entity_poly.pdbx_strand_id
1 'polypeptide(L)' 'MNRGSIYEFGGHASDAMSPKKKKLTTSQKTFCREMAEHNLRPMRIRHSLSKKFDSPLENLPAL' A
#
# COMPACT_ATOMS: atom_id res chain seq x y z
N MET A 1 9.10 36.52 25.91
CA MET A 1 8.40 35.27 25.55
C MET A 1 7.99 35.29 24.08
N ASN A 2 8.58 34.46 23.22
CA ASN A 2 8.09 34.15 21.86
C ASN A 2 8.73 32.81 21.44
N ARG A 3 8.09 31.67 21.77
CA ARG A 3 7.21 30.82 20.94
C ARG A 3 7.86 30.27 19.66
N GLY A 4 8.19 28.97 19.73
CA GLY A 4 8.02 28.03 18.62
C GLY A 4 9.27 27.69 17.80
N SER A 5 10.03 26.70 18.25
CA SER A 5 11.05 26.01 17.44
C SER A 5 10.40 25.40 16.19
N ILE A 6 10.82 25.82 15.00
CA ILE A 6 10.40 25.24 13.73
C ILE A 6 11.09 23.88 13.63
N TYR A 7 10.34 22.79 13.80
CA TYR A 7 10.84 21.44 13.60
C TYR A 7 11.03 21.21 12.09
N GLU A 8 12.29 21.23 11.67
CA GLU A 8 12.71 20.94 10.29
C GLU A 8 12.41 19.45 10.00
N PHE A 9 11.27 19.18 9.36
CA PHE A 9 10.94 17.82 8.92
C PHE A 9 11.85 17.49 7.73
N GLY A 10 12.94 16.79 8.07
CA GLY A 10 14.01 16.39 7.17
C GLY A 10 13.51 15.94 5.80
N GLY A 11 14.05 16.59 4.78
CA GLY A 11 13.93 16.15 3.40
C GLY A 11 14.49 14.74 3.26
N HIS A 12 13.62 13.75 3.12
CA HIS A 12 14.04 12.41 2.73
C HIS A 12 14.23 12.38 1.21
N ALA A 13 15.37 12.89 0.75
CA ALA A 13 15.94 12.47 -0.51
C ALA A 13 16.55 11.07 -0.29
N SER A 14 15.92 10.04 -0.84
CA SER A 14 16.56 8.73 -1.01
C SER A 14 16.66 8.43 -2.49
N ASP A 15 17.79 8.88 -3.06
CA ASP A 15 18.35 8.40 -4.30
C ASP A 15 18.79 6.94 -4.12
N ALA A 16 17.84 6.05 -4.38
CA ALA A 16 18.04 4.69 -4.87
C ALA A 16 16.64 4.13 -5.11
N MET A 17 16.14 4.21 -6.35
CA MET A 17 14.98 3.41 -6.73
C MET A 17 15.43 1.93 -6.82
N SER A 18 15.62 1.29 -5.67
CA SER A 18 15.45 -0.16 -5.53
C SER A 18 14.12 -0.52 -6.18
N PRO A 19 13.95 -1.67 -6.88
CA PRO A 19 12.69 -2.01 -7.55
C PRO A 19 11.57 -1.89 -6.53
N LYS A 20 10.84 -0.77 -6.57
CA LYS A 20 9.94 -0.40 -5.48
C LYS A 20 8.92 -1.51 -5.45
N LYS A 21 8.89 -2.30 -4.35
CA LYS A 21 7.81 -3.27 -4.10
C LYS A 21 6.52 -2.56 -4.48
N LYS A 22 5.81 -3.06 -5.49
CA LYS A 22 4.65 -2.39 -6.08
C LYS A 22 3.68 -2.10 -4.94
N LYS A 23 3.58 -0.82 -4.56
CA LYS A 23 2.75 -0.41 -3.43
C LYS A 23 1.30 -0.49 -3.88
N LEU A 24 0.44 -1.07 -3.05
CA LEU A 24 -1.00 -1.06 -3.32
C LEU A 24 -1.48 0.39 -3.40
N THR A 25 -2.23 0.70 -4.45
CA THR A 25 -2.89 2.00 -4.61
C THR A 25 -3.94 2.19 -3.52
N THR A 26 -4.38 3.43 -3.29
CA THR A 26 -5.43 3.73 -2.31
C THR A 26 -6.70 2.90 -2.57
N SER A 27 -7.13 2.81 -3.83
CA SER A 27 -8.30 2.01 -4.23
C SER A 27 -8.13 0.52 -3.94
N GLN A 28 -6.93 -0.03 -4.16
CA GLN A 28 -6.62 -1.43 -3.84
C GLN A 28 -6.66 -1.69 -2.32
N LYS A 29 -6.18 -0.75 -1.50
CA LYS A 29 -6.23 -0.85 -0.04
C LYS A 29 -7.66 -0.82 0.48
N THR A 30 -8.50 0.09 -0.05
CA THR A 30 -9.92 0.16 0.30
C THR A 30 -10.62 -1.16 -0.04
N PHE A 31 -10.36 -1.71 -1.23
CA PHE A 31 -10.91 -3.00 -1.62
C PHE A 31 -10.45 -4.13 -0.69
N CYS A 32 -9.16 -4.22 -0.36
CA CYS A 32 -8.67 -5.20 0.62
C CYS A 32 -9.40 -5.09 1.96
N ARG A 33 -9.62 -3.87 2.43
CA ARG A 33 -10.31 -3.61 3.70
C ARG A 33 -11.76 -4.10 3.64
N GLU A 34 -12.52 -3.70 2.63
CA GLU A 34 -13.91 -4.16 2.44
C GLU A 34 -13.99 -5.69 2.41
N MET A 35 -13.11 -6.34 1.66
CA MET A 35 -13.09 -7.80 1.57
C MET A 35 -12.71 -8.47 2.91
N ALA A 36 -11.86 -7.82 3.71
CA ALA A 36 -11.50 -8.29 5.05
C ALA A 36 -12.68 -8.16 6.03
N GLU A 37 -13.46 -7.07 5.96
CA GLU A 37 -14.72 -6.91 6.74
C GLU A 37 -15.73 -8.01 6.39
N HIS A 38 -15.76 -8.44 5.12
CA HIS A 38 -16.54 -9.60 4.68
C HIS A 38 -15.95 -10.97 5.08
N ASN A 39 -14.96 -11.01 5.98
CA ASN A 39 -14.30 -12.22 6.47
C ASN A 39 -13.70 -13.10 5.37
N LEU A 40 -13.33 -12.50 4.23
CA LEU A 40 -12.66 -13.24 3.18
C LEU A 40 -11.24 -13.57 3.58
N ARG A 41 -10.85 -14.83 3.38
CA ARG A 41 -9.47 -15.27 3.59
C ARG A 41 -8.52 -14.42 2.76
N PRO A 42 -7.34 -14.04 3.28
CA PRO A 42 -6.40 -13.17 2.57
C PRO A 42 -6.07 -13.66 1.15
N MET A 43 -5.98 -14.98 0.96
CA MET A 43 -5.74 -15.60 -0.34
C MET A 43 -6.88 -15.32 -1.35
N ARG A 44 -8.15 -15.35 -0.89
CA ARG A 44 -9.31 -14.96 -1.72
C ARG A 44 -9.28 -13.47 -2.05
N ILE A 45 -8.90 -12.62 -1.08
CA ILE A 45 -8.74 -11.17 -1.31
C ILE A 45 -7.68 -10.92 -2.38
N ARG A 46 -6.54 -11.62 -2.30
CA ARG A 46 -5.44 -11.54 -3.29
C ARG A 46 -5.92 -11.89 -4.71
N HIS A 47 -6.67 -12.98 -4.86
CA HIS A 47 -7.24 -13.35 -6.15
C HIS A 47 -8.28 -12.35 -6.67
N SER A 48 -9.19 -11.90 -5.81
CA SER A 48 -10.20 -10.91 -6.20
C SER A 48 -9.55 -9.58 -6.58
N LEU A 49 -8.46 -9.18 -5.91
CA LEU A 49 -7.73 -7.96 -6.23
C LEU A 49 -7.02 -8.07 -7.57
N SER A 50 -6.42 -9.22 -7.88
CA SER A 50 -5.84 -9.49 -9.19
C SER A 50 -6.89 -9.38 -10.31
N LYS A 51 -8.07 -9.98 -10.12
CA LYS A 51 -9.18 -9.92 -11.08
C LYS A 51 -9.77 -8.52 -11.25
N LYS A 52 -9.89 -7.74 -10.17
CA LYS A 52 -10.57 -6.44 -10.20
C LYS A 52 -9.69 -5.30 -10.74
N PHE A 53 -8.38 -5.45 -10.65
CA PHE A 53 -7.42 -4.42 -11.07
C PHE A 53 -6.48 -4.90 -12.19
N ASP A 54 -6.82 -6.01 -12.86
CA ASP A 54 -6.01 -6.67 -13.90
C ASP A 54 -4.52 -6.78 -13.52
N SER A 55 -4.26 -6.97 -12.22
CA SER A 55 -2.91 -6.99 -11.69
C SER A 55 -2.44 -8.44 -11.59
N PRO A 56 -1.29 -8.81 -12.19
CA PRO A 56 -0.71 -10.13 -12.02
C PRO A 56 -0.50 -10.48 -10.54
N LEU A 57 -0.81 -11.71 -10.14
CA LEU A 57 -0.66 -12.18 -8.75
C LEU A 57 0.78 -12.06 -8.23
N GLU A 58 1.76 -12.17 -9.13
CA GLU A 58 3.20 -11.99 -8.88
C GLU A 58 3.56 -10.58 -8.44
N ASN A 59 2.74 -9.59 -8.80
CA ASN A 59 2.91 -8.19 -8.41
C ASN A 59 2.28 -7.86 -7.05
N LEU A 60 1.51 -8.78 -6.47
CA LEU A 60 0.98 -8.61 -5.12
C LEU A 60 1.95 -9.16 -4.08
N PRO A 61 2.06 -8.52 -2.91
CA PRO A 61 2.83 -9.07 -1.80
C PRO A 61 2.35 -10.48 -1.46
N ALA A 62 3.30 -11.36 -1.18
CA ALA A 62 3.02 -12.67 -0.61
C ALA A 62 2.37 -12.51 0.78
N LEU A 63 1.50 -13.46 1.11
CA LEU A 63 0.79 -13.54 2.39
C LEU A 63 1.56 -14.42 3.36
#